data_AF-A0A6I7NVW4-F1
#
_entry.id   AF-A0A6I7NVW4-F1
#
_cell.length_a   1.000
_cell.length_b   1.000
_cell.length_c   1.000
_cell.angle_alpha   90.00
_cell.angle_beta   90.00
_cell.angle_gamma   90.00
#
_symmetry.space_group_name_H-M   'P 1'
#
loop_
_entity.id
_entity.type
_entity.pdbx_description
1 polymer ?
#
loop_
_entity_poly.entity_id
_entity_poly.type
_entity_poly.pdbx_seq_one_letter_code
_entity_poly.pdbx_strand_id
1 'polypeptide(L)'
;MFHSASVCKILIWPVLVMGYFVSGCSSTSEIFREDLTDGKGTADYSVIYYIHSDSDYLYHGKEGEPVQGNSKVLDTAFRIAEEAKSGEIFIFFQSPERKILGLFQRRSSRLYHYTNGELTSQVKYRHSDKNENFLTTEARLFDQYRTQSMVDNRQNYFLFYGHEIPDYQGKKYHRTLPDIAVNTWSFSKGIQKFLVTDEQRFDLVVLSTCNNGTPVMAEHLMPFSDVMLASPQNLHLSHIDSDLLGLLESNPGISSIQLAHSMADQTYRRLDSETETTITLTVYDFEIVRERKNDLQAFARQYDSLGSMQYFSDNIDCKQVVYFDDETFGEGLTIWFKPARFGRQSLTNTHSGWGCKPHTEDAHSL
;
A
#
# COMPACT_ATOMS: atom_id res chain seq x y z
N MET A 1 -74.99 14.14 -17.95
CA MET A 1 -74.16 13.72 -16.79
C MET A 1 -72.81 13.26 -17.33
N PHE A 2 -71.79 14.13 -17.27
CA PHE A 2 -70.39 13.75 -17.57
C PHE A 2 -69.59 13.88 -16.29
N HIS A 3 -69.01 12.77 -15.83
CA HIS A 3 -68.06 12.76 -14.72
C HIS A 3 -66.67 13.10 -15.23
N SER A 4 -66.14 14.24 -14.77
CA SER A 4 -64.74 14.62 -14.86
C SER A 4 -64.00 13.95 -13.73
N ALA A 5 -63.19 12.93 -14.03
CA ALA A 5 -62.27 12.35 -13.06
C ALA A 5 -60.94 12.01 -13.72
N SER A 6 -59.88 12.56 -13.13
CA SER A 6 -58.60 11.89 -12.94
C SER A 6 -57.64 11.77 -14.13
N VAL A 7 -57.32 12.88 -14.80
CA VAL A 7 -56.11 12.97 -15.66
C VAL A 7 -54.88 13.44 -14.88
N CYS A 8 -55.06 14.02 -13.68
CA CYS A 8 -53.96 14.69 -12.95
C CYS A 8 -53.04 13.74 -12.14
N LYS A 9 -53.35 12.45 -12.01
CA LYS A 9 -52.55 11.50 -11.21
C LYS A 9 -51.48 10.72 -12.00
N ILE A 10 -51.52 10.73 -13.33
CA ILE A 10 -50.65 9.88 -14.17
C ILE A 10 -49.29 10.56 -14.46
N LEU A 11 -49.18 11.89 -14.34
CA LEU A 11 -47.97 12.64 -14.67
C LEU A 11 -47.00 12.88 -13.48
N ILE A 12 -47.41 12.61 -12.24
CA ILE A 12 -46.56 12.86 -11.05
C ILE A 12 -45.48 11.78 -10.90
N TRP A 13 -45.79 10.53 -11.26
CA TRP A 13 -44.86 9.40 -11.18
C TRP A 13 -43.61 9.52 -12.07
N PRO A 14 -43.71 9.84 -13.38
CA PRO A 14 -42.53 9.96 -14.23
C PRO A 14 -41.61 11.12 -13.82
N VAL A 15 -42.15 12.22 -13.27
CA VAL A 15 -41.35 13.35 -12.80
C VAL A 15 -40.58 13.00 -11.53
N LEU A 16 -41.20 12.28 -10.58
CA LEU A 16 -40.51 11.79 -9.37
C LEU A 16 -39.44 10.75 -9.70
N VAL A 17 -39.70 9.85 -10.65
CA VAL A 17 -38.72 8.86 -11.12
C VAL A 17 -37.55 9.56 -11.82
N MET A 18 -37.82 10.55 -12.69
CA MET A 18 -36.77 11.29 -13.42
C MET A 18 -35.93 12.18 -12.48
N GLY A 19 -36.53 12.79 -11.45
CA GLY A 19 -35.80 13.52 -10.40
C GLY A 19 -34.87 12.64 -9.55
N TYR A 20 -35.21 11.35 -9.37
CA TYR A 20 -34.37 10.38 -8.67
C TYR A 20 -33.14 9.97 -9.49
N PHE A 21 -33.21 10.04 -10.83
CA PHE A 21 -32.07 9.72 -11.70
C PHE A 21 -31.07 10.88 -11.87
N VAL A 22 -31.50 12.14 -11.75
CA VAL A 22 -30.62 13.31 -11.99
C VAL A 22 -29.82 13.72 -10.74
N SER A 23 -30.25 13.35 -9.53
CA SER A 23 -29.48 13.60 -8.29
C SER A 23 -28.33 12.61 -8.05
N GLY A 24 -28.11 11.66 -8.96
CA GLY A 24 -27.00 10.71 -8.94
C GLY A 24 -25.67 11.25 -9.46
N CYS A 25 -25.50 12.56 -9.59
CA CYS A 25 -24.23 13.19 -9.97
C CYS A 25 -23.15 12.88 -8.92
N SER A 26 -22.00 12.43 -9.42
CA SER A 26 -20.87 11.87 -8.67
C SER A 26 -20.18 12.88 -7.75
N SER A 27 -20.77 13.19 -6.59
CA SER A 27 -20.12 14.04 -5.59
C SER A 27 -19.20 13.22 -4.67
N THR A 28 -17.96 13.67 -4.54
CA THR A 28 -17.17 13.45 -3.31
C THR A 28 -17.90 14.16 -2.20
N SER A 29 -18.19 13.44 -1.11
CA SER A 29 -18.93 13.99 0.02
C SER A 29 -18.03 13.98 1.24
N GLU A 30 -17.73 15.16 1.77
CA GLU A 30 -17.16 15.32 3.09
C GLU A 30 -18.22 14.90 4.11
N ILE A 31 -17.89 13.93 4.97
CA ILE A 31 -18.81 13.42 6.00
C ILE A 31 -18.65 14.27 7.26
N PHE A 32 -17.40 14.60 7.58
CA PHE A 32 -17.00 15.34 8.75
C PHE A 32 -15.74 16.14 8.43
N ARG A 33 -15.73 17.40 8.84
CA ARG A 33 -14.58 18.31 8.82
C ARG A 33 -14.69 19.18 10.06
N GLU A 34 -13.73 19.06 10.95
CA GLU A 34 -13.50 20.06 11.96
C GLU A 34 -12.58 21.12 11.34
N ASP A 35 -13.08 22.34 11.11
CA ASP A 35 -12.25 23.45 10.68
C ASP A 35 -11.27 23.76 11.81
N LEU A 36 -10.07 23.19 11.72
CA LEU A 36 -8.99 23.50 12.63
C LEU A 36 -8.57 24.95 12.41
N THR A 37 -9.09 25.85 13.24
CA THR A 37 -8.60 27.22 13.34
C THR A 37 -7.17 27.17 13.87
N ASP A 38 -6.16 27.30 12.99
CA ASP A 38 -4.77 27.79 13.12
C ASP A 38 -3.96 27.52 14.42
N GLY A 39 -4.45 26.68 15.34
CA GLY A 39 -4.01 26.62 16.72
C GLY A 39 -3.82 25.23 17.29
N LYS A 40 -4.07 24.16 16.51
CA LYS A 40 -3.57 22.82 16.86
C LYS A 40 -2.10 22.74 16.42
N GLY A 41 -1.23 22.29 17.33
CA GLY A 41 0.22 22.34 17.21
C GLY A 41 0.77 21.68 15.95
N THR A 42 2.00 22.06 15.58
CA THR A 42 2.75 21.49 14.46
C THR A 42 2.95 19.98 14.68
N ALA A 43 2.66 19.17 13.66
CA ALA A 43 2.98 17.75 13.67
C ALA A 43 4.48 17.53 13.36
N ASP A 44 5.12 16.68 14.15
CA ASP A 44 6.53 16.31 14.03
C ASP A 44 6.78 15.31 12.89
N TYR A 45 5.76 14.49 12.59
CA TYR A 45 5.81 13.49 11.54
C TYR A 45 4.46 13.31 10.85
N SER A 46 4.48 12.74 9.64
CA SER A 46 3.28 12.33 8.92
C SER A 46 3.34 10.85 8.51
N VAL A 47 2.21 10.16 8.62
CA VAL A 47 2.07 8.77 8.18
C VAL A 47 0.92 8.64 7.21
N ILE A 48 1.18 8.06 6.05
CA ILE A 48 0.19 7.76 5.03
C ILE A 48 0.00 6.26 4.96
N TYR A 49 -1.17 5.79 5.37
CA TYR A 49 -1.65 4.44 5.14
C TYR A 49 -2.45 4.39 3.83
N TYR A 50 -2.06 3.51 2.91
CA TYR A 50 -2.91 3.11 1.79
C TYR A 50 -3.26 1.63 1.92
N ILE A 51 -4.53 1.37 2.22
CA ILE A 51 -5.07 0.03 2.45
C ILE A 51 -5.95 -0.36 1.24
N HIS A 52 -5.36 -1.14 0.35
CA HIS A 52 -5.99 -1.70 -0.83
C HIS A 52 -6.81 -2.94 -0.45
N SER A 53 -8.09 -2.75 -0.12
CA SER A 53 -8.98 -3.85 0.28
C SER A 53 -9.84 -4.40 -0.87
N ASP A 54 -9.50 -4.07 -2.12
CA ASP A 54 -10.32 -4.39 -3.30
C ASP A 54 -10.29 -5.87 -3.71
N SER A 55 -9.41 -6.65 -3.09
CA SER A 55 -9.31 -8.08 -3.24
C SER A 55 -9.27 -8.69 -1.85
N ASP A 56 -10.34 -9.42 -1.51
CA ASP A 56 -10.68 -9.91 -0.17
C ASP A 56 -9.54 -10.75 0.43
N TYR A 57 -8.62 -10.10 1.14
CA TYR A 57 -7.55 -10.79 1.84
C TYR A 57 -8.09 -11.52 3.05
N LEU A 58 -8.21 -12.82 2.89
CA LEU A 58 -8.60 -13.76 3.94
C LEU A 58 -7.42 -14.69 4.23
N TYR A 59 -7.09 -14.82 5.50
CA TYR A 59 -6.21 -15.88 5.97
C TYR A 59 -6.83 -16.63 7.14
N HIS A 60 -6.21 -17.73 7.55
CA HIS A 60 -6.63 -18.48 8.73
C HIS A 60 -5.56 -18.33 9.83
N GLY A 61 -6.01 -18.06 11.05
CA GLY A 61 -5.14 -18.04 12.22
C GLY A 61 -4.69 -19.44 12.64
N LYS A 62 -3.95 -19.53 13.74
CA LYS A 62 -3.41 -20.81 14.26
C LYS A 62 -4.52 -21.83 14.56
N GLU A 63 -5.69 -21.37 15.00
CA GLU A 63 -6.83 -22.25 15.32
C GLU A 63 -7.71 -22.51 14.09
N GLY A 64 -7.33 -22.01 12.91
CA GLY A 64 -8.05 -22.17 11.66
C GLY A 64 -9.20 -21.17 11.47
N GLU A 65 -9.28 -20.13 12.30
CA GLU A 65 -10.29 -19.08 12.23
C GLU A 65 -10.00 -18.10 11.08
N PRO A 66 -10.99 -17.74 10.24
CA PRO A 66 -10.79 -16.82 9.15
C PRO A 66 -10.60 -15.39 9.66
N VAL A 67 -9.49 -14.75 9.27
CA VAL A 67 -9.15 -13.36 9.57
C VAL A 67 -9.19 -12.54 8.29
N GLN A 68 -9.99 -11.46 8.29
CA GLN A 68 -9.99 -10.47 7.23
C GLN A 68 -8.82 -9.50 7.45
N GLY A 69 -7.74 -9.69 6.70
CA GLY A 69 -6.50 -8.93 6.89
C GLY A 69 -6.69 -7.42 6.80
N ASN A 70 -7.53 -6.98 5.86
CA ASN A 70 -7.79 -5.55 5.62
C ASN A 70 -8.47 -4.85 6.79
N SER A 71 -9.39 -5.53 7.49
CA SER A 71 -10.05 -4.98 8.67
C SER A 71 -9.08 -4.83 9.84
N LYS A 72 -8.25 -5.86 10.08
CA LYS A 72 -7.23 -5.80 11.13
C LYS A 72 -6.22 -4.66 10.90
N VAL A 73 -5.78 -4.47 9.65
CA VAL A 73 -4.89 -3.35 9.30
C VAL A 73 -5.59 -2.01 9.53
N LEU A 74 -6.87 -1.88 9.16
CA LEU A 74 -7.63 -0.64 9.37
C LEU A 74 -7.79 -0.34 10.87
N ASP A 75 -8.11 -1.34 11.68
CA ASP A 75 -8.26 -1.19 13.13
C ASP A 75 -6.92 -0.78 13.78
N THR A 76 -5.81 -1.40 13.37
CA THR A 76 -4.47 -0.99 13.81
C THR A 76 -4.15 0.45 13.37
N ALA A 77 -4.47 0.83 12.14
CA ALA A 77 -4.23 2.18 11.64
C ALA A 77 -5.02 3.23 12.44
N PHE A 78 -6.28 2.95 12.80
CA PHE A 78 -7.06 3.84 13.68
C PHE A 78 -6.45 3.96 15.06
N ARG A 79 -6.08 2.83 15.68
CA ARG A 79 -5.45 2.84 17.00
C ARG A 79 -4.16 3.67 17.01
N ILE A 80 -3.29 3.47 16.02
CA ILE A 80 -2.07 4.28 15.85
C ILE A 80 -2.40 5.76 15.63
N ALA A 81 -3.43 6.06 14.85
CA ALA A 81 -3.83 7.43 14.59
C ALA A 81 -4.39 8.16 15.83
N GLU A 82 -5.11 7.46 16.70
CA GLU A 82 -5.64 7.99 17.97
C GLU A 82 -4.52 8.18 19.03
N GLU A 83 -3.49 7.33 18.97
CA GLU A 83 -2.32 7.38 19.86
C GLU A 83 -1.28 8.44 19.46
N ALA A 84 -1.25 8.88 18.20
CA ALA A 84 -0.27 9.82 17.63
C ALA A 84 -0.44 11.28 18.11
N LYS A 85 0.10 11.65 19.28
CA LYS A 85 -0.05 12.98 19.89
C LYS A 85 0.75 14.09 19.22
N SER A 86 1.83 13.77 18.51
CA SER A 86 2.58 14.73 17.69
C SER A 86 2.55 14.40 16.19
N GLY A 87 1.80 13.39 15.78
CA GLY A 87 1.69 12.96 14.38
C GLY A 87 0.49 13.52 13.61
N GLU A 88 0.64 13.54 12.29
CA GLU A 88 -0.44 13.72 11.32
C GLU A 88 -0.64 12.44 10.49
N ILE A 89 -1.82 11.81 10.57
CA ILE A 89 -2.04 10.47 10.00
C ILE A 89 -3.15 10.51 8.96
N PHE A 90 -2.89 9.96 7.78
CA PHE A 90 -3.85 9.81 6.69
C PHE A 90 -4.09 8.33 6.42
N ILE A 91 -5.35 7.91 6.45
CA ILE A 91 -5.74 6.52 6.18
C ILE A 91 -6.65 6.51 4.97
N PHE A 92 -6.09 6.11 3.84
CA PHE A 92 -6.80 5.84 2.59
C PHE A 92 -7.24 4.39 2.57
N PHE A 93 -8.53 4.15 2.71
CA PHE A 93 -9.12 2.81 2.72
C PHE A 93 -10.00 2.61 1.49
N GLN A 94 -9.55 1.75 0.56
CA GLN A 94 -10.32 1.39 -0.63
C GLN A 94 -11.19 0.17 -0.32
N SER A 95 -12.49 0.35 -0.06
CA SER A 95 -13.42 -0.78 0.16
C SER A 95 -13.77 -1.54 -1.13
N PRO A 96 -13.98 -2.87 -1.07
CA PRO A 96 -14.48 -3.63 -2.20
C PRO A 96 -15.90 -3.19 -2.60
N GLU A 97 -16.20 -3.27 -3.89
CA GLU A 97 -17.51 -2.86 -4.41
C GLU A 97 -18.63 -3.79 -3.94
N ARG A 98 -19.65 -3.19 -3.31
CA ARG A 98 -20.87 -3.90 -2.92
C ARG A 98 -21.98 -3.59 -3.92
N LYS A 99 -22.62 -4.63 -4.46
CA LYS A 99 -23.81 -4.48 -5.31
C LYS A 99 -25.06 -4.56 -4.45
N ILE A 100 -25.80 -3.47 -4.31
CA ILE A 100 -27.12 -3.49 -3.68
C ILE A 100 -28.12 -4.06 -4.70
N LEU A 101 -28.77 -5.17 -4.35
CA LEU A 101 -29.72 -5.89 -5.22
C LEU A 101 -29.16 -6.28 -6.59
N GLY A 102 -27.83 -6.41 -6.72
CA GLY A 102 -27.17 -6.70 -8.00
C GLY A 102 -27.15 -5.54 -9.01
N LEU A 103 -27.89 -4.46 -8.76
CA LEU A 103 -28.14 -3.39 -9.74
C LEU A 103 -27.31 -2.12 -9.49
N PHE A 104 -27.03 -1.79 -8.23
CA PHE A 104 -26.35 -0.54 -7.88
C PHE A 104 -25.02 -0.83 -7.20
N GLN A 105 -23.95 -0.65 -7.97
CA GLN A 105 -22.58 -0.67 -7.47
C GLN A 105 -22.36 0.53 -6.54
N ARG A 106 -22.16 0.27 -5.24
CA ARG A 106 -21.72 1.28 -4.29
C ARG A 106 -20.25 1.06 -3.96
N ARG A 107 -19.45 2.03 -4.39
CA ARG A 107 -18.05 2.19 -4.00
C ARG A 107 -17.98 3.11 -2.79
N SER A 108 -17.10 2.78 -1.85
CA SER A 108 -16.80 3.65 -0.72
C SER A 108 -15.31 3.61 -0.41
N SER A 109 -14.51 4.30 -1.21
CA SER A 109 -13.20 4.72 -0.74
C SER A 109 -13.41 5.78 0.34
N ARG A 110 -12.59 5.71 1.38
CA ARG A 110 -12.65 6.64 2.52
C ARG A 110 -11.26 7.15 2.84
N LEU A 111 -11.17 8.45 3.12
CA LEU A 111 -10.05 9.05 3.79
C LEU A 111 -10.47 9.32 5.23
N TYR A 112 -9.62 8.92 6.18
CA TYR A 112 -9.64 9.38 7.55
C TYR A 112 -8.35 10.16 7.80
N HIS A 113 -8.47 11.36 8.36
CA HIS A 113 -7.34 12.22 8.65
C HIS A 113 -7.36 12.56 10.12
N TYR A 114 -6.25 12.28 10.79
CA TYR A 114 -6.04 12.55 12.19
C TYR A 114 -4.89 13.54 12.37
N THR A 115 -5.02 14.39 13.37
CA THR A 115 -3.96 15.31 13.80
C THR A 115 -3.89 15.28 15.31
N ASN A 116 -2.70 15.03 15.87
CA ASN A 116 -2.46 14.98 17.31
C ASN A 116 -3.40 14.02 18.08
N GLY A 117 -3.74 12.88 17.46
CA GLY A 117 -4.57 11.85 18.07
C GLY A 117 -6.08 12.03 17.87
N GLU A 118 -6.50 13.08 17.17
CA GLU A 118 -7.93 13.41 16.99
C GLU A 118 -8.32 13.30 15.51
N LEU A 119 -9.48 12.69 15.24
CA LEU A 119 -10.04 12.62 13.89
C LEU A 119 -10.54 14.01 13.48
N THR A 120 -9.90 14.62 12.49
CA THR A 120 -10.19 16.00 12.05
C THR A 120 -11.02 16.01 10.78
N SER A 121 -10.80 15.04 9.88
CA SER A 121 -11.56 14.92 8.64
C SER A 121 -11.89 13.48 8.30
N GLN A 122 -13.10 13.28 7.75
CA GLN A 122 -13.53 12.03 7.16
C GLN A 122 -14.21 12.29 5.83
N VAL A 123 -13.64 11.75 4.76
CA VAL A 123 -14.11 11.98 3.38
C VAL A 123 -14.49 10.68 2.74
N LYS A 124 -15.68 10.64 2.15
CA LYS A 124 -16.03 9.58 1.20
C LYS A 124 -15.76 10.08 -0.20
N TYR A 125 -14.85 9.41 -0.90
CA TYR A 125 -14.39 9.85 -2.21
C TYR A 125 -14.54 8.80 -3.29
N ARG A 126 -14.40 9.25 -4.53
CA ARG A 126 -14.38 8.45 -5.75
C ARG A 126 -13.32 9.02 -6.67
N HIS A 127 -12.72 8.14 -7.48
CA HIS A 127 -11.85 8.56 -8.57
C HIS A 127 -12.67 9.31 -9.61
N SER A 128 -12.22 10.50 -9.99
CA SER A 128 -12.91 11.35 -10.97
C SER A 128 -12.77 10.80 -12.38
N ASP A 129 -11.67 10.13 -12.67
CA ASP A 129 -11.38 9.48 -13.95
C ASP A 129 -11.03 8.02 -13.70
N LYS A 130 -11.55 7.11 -14.53
CA LYS A 130 -11.24 5.68 -14.46
C LYS A 130 -9.89 5.34 -15.07
N ASN A 131 -9.31 6.28 -15.84
CA ASN A 131 -8.00 6.14 -16.48
C ASN A 131 -6.94 7.03 -15.82
N GLU A 132 -7.22 7.61 -14.64
CA GLU A 132 -6.20 8.41 -13.96
C GLU A 132 -5.00 7.56 -13.56
N ASN A 133 -3.84 8.19 -13.43
CA ASN A 133 -2.66 7.53 -12.89
C ASN A 133 -2.94 7.09 -11.45
N PHE A 134 -2.37 5.95 -11.07
CA PHE A 134 -2.50 5.40 -9.73
C PHE A 134 -2.20 6.45 -8.63
N LEU A 135 -3.03 6.46 -7.58
CA LEU A 135 -3.00 7.38 -6.43
C LEU A 135 -3.21 8.88 -6.73
N THR A 136 -3.65 9.25 -7.92
CA THR A 136 -3.87 10.68 -8.25
C THR A 136 -4.94 11.33 -7.37
N THR A 137 -6.08 10.64 -7.18
CA THR A 137 -7.15 11.16 -6.31
C THR A 137 -6.70 11.26 -4.86
N GLU A 138 -6.01 10.24 -4.34
CA GLU A 138 -5.53 10.19 -2.97
C GLU A 138 -4.49 11.26 -2.67
N ALA A 139 -3.50 11.46 -3.56
CA ALA A 139 -2.49 12.51 -3.40
C ALA A 139 -3.12 13.92 -3.39
N ARG A 140 -4.14 14.16 -4.23
CA ARG A 140 -4.89 15.43 -4.20
C ARG A 140 -5.62 15.63 -2.87
N LEU A 141 -6.24 14.56 -2.33
CA LEU A 141 -6.89 14.64 -1.03
C LEU A 141 -5.86 14.86 0.08
N PHE A 142 -4.71 14.21 0.03
CA PHE A 142 -3.62 14.48 0.96
C PHE A 142 -3.23 15.97 0.94
N ASP A 143 -2.97 16.56 -0.23
CA ASP A 143 -2.60 17.98 -0.34
C ASP A 143 -3.72 18.92 0.15
N GLN A 144 -4.99 18.56 -0.09
CA GLN A 144 -6.14 19.35 0.35
C GLN A 144 -6.31 19.35 1.88
N TYR A 145 -6.06 18.22 2.54
CA TYR A 145 -6.37 18.04 3.97
C TYR A 145 -5.16 18.19 4.87
N ARG A 146 -3.93 18.09 4.35
CA ARG A 146 -2.74 18.24 5.18
C ARG A 146 -2.66 19.60 5.85
N THR A 147 -2.18 19.58 7.08
CA THR A 147 -1.89 20.77 7.85
C THR A 147 -0.73 21.51 7.18
N GLN A 148 -0.94 22.78 6.86
CA GLN A 148 0.11 23.63 6.30
C GLN A 148 1.03 24.10 7.44
N SER A 149 1.99 23.26 7.82
CA SER A 149 3.05 23.68 8.73
C SER A 149 4.09 24.54 7.99
N MET A 150 4.57 25.61 8.64
CA MET A 150 5.66 26.45 8.10
C MET A 150 7.03 25.76 8.12
N VAL A 151 7.16 24.61 8.80
CA VAL A 151 8.42 23.88 8.96
C VAL A 151 8.36 22.60 8.14
N ASP A 152 9.12 22.56 7.06
CA ASP A 152 9.10 21.47 6.07
C ASP A 152 9.97 20.26 6.47
N ASN A 153 10.40 20.18 7.73
CA ASN A 153 11.36 19.20 8.23
C ASN A 153 10.71 18.04 9.02
N ARG A 154 9.46 17.71 8.71
CA ARG A 154 8.76 16.58 9.34
C ARG A 154 9.18 15.27 8.69
N GLN A 155 9.21 14.21 9.48
CA GLN A 155 9.42 12.86 8.97
C GLN A 155 8.18 12.38 8.20
N ASN A 156 8.36 11.71 7.07
CA ASN A 156 7.28 11.25 6.20
C ASN A 156 7.36 9.73 6.00
N TYR A 157 6.29 9.05 6.37
CA TYR A 157 6.17 7.60 6.31
C TYR A 157 5.05 7.20 5.35
N PHE A 158 5.32 6.23 4.47
CA PHE A 158 4.30 5.68 3.57
C PHE A 158 4.18 4.17 3.76
N LEU A 159 2.98 3.69 4.09
CA LEU A 159 2.71 2.27 4.32
C LEU A 159 1.64 1.80 3.34
N PHE A 160 2.01 0.85 2.49
CA PHE A 160 1.13 0.22 1.52
C PHE A 160 0.72 -1.18 1.98
N TYR A 161 -0.58 -1.45 2.04
CA TYR A 161 -1.16 -2.76 2.35
C TYR A 161 -2.01 -3.22 1.18
N GLY A 162 -1.58 -4.27 0.47
CA GLY A 162 -2.25 -4.66 -0.77
C GLY A 162 -1.71 -5.95 -1.37
N HIS A 163 -2.10 -6.19 -2.62
CA HIS A 163 -1.60 -7.31 -3.43
C HIS A 163 -0.25 -7.01 -4.02
N GLU A 164 0.47 -8.08 -4.36
CA GLU A 164 1.73 -8.00 -5.09
C GLU A 164 1.61 -7.00 -6.25
N ILE A 165 2.47 -5.98 -6.25
CA ILE A 165 2.57 -5.01 -7.32
C ILE A 165 3.34 -5.68 -8.47
N PRO A 166 2.76 -5.80 -9.67
CA PRO A 166 3.45 -6.46 -10.77
C PRO A 166 4.53 -5.54 -11.36
N ASP A 167 5.61 -6.13 -11.90
CA ASP A 167 6.67 -5.33 -12.52
C ASP A 167 6.20 -4.72 -13.85
N TYR A 168 5.43 -5.48 -14.63
CA TYR A 168 4.87 -5.09 -15.91
C TYR A 168 3.37 -5.36 -15.97
N GLN A 169 2.67 -4.70 -16.90
CA GLN A 169 1.25 -4.93 -17.20
C GLN A 169 0.32 -4.91 -15.97
N GLY A 170 -0.12 -3.71 -15.58
CA GLY A 170 -0.93 -3.52 -14.38
C GLY A 170 -2.46 -3.53 -14.55
N LYS A 171 -2.97 -3.93 -15.72
CA LYS A 171 -4.43 -3.87 -15.98
C LYS A 171 -5.17 -4.86 -15.08
N LYS A 172 -6.36 -4.49 -14.62
CA LYS A 172 -7.19 -5.31 -13.71
C LYS A 172 -6.58 -5.55 -12.32
N TYR A 173 -5.50 -4.85 -11.96
CA TYR A 173 -4.98 -4.90 -10.59
C TYR A 173 -6.07 -4.53 -9.57
N HIS A 174 -6.81 -3.46 -9.85
CA HIS A 174 -8.04 -3.15 -9.14
C HIS A 174 -9.20 -3.93 -9.75
N ARG A 175 -9.94 -4.67 -8.91
CA ARG A 175 -11.21 -5.28 -9.30
C ARG A 175 -12.27 -4.21 -9.62
N THR A 176 -12.24 -3.09 -8.90
CA THR A 176 -13.23 -2.01 -9.01
C THR A 176 -12.85 -0.91 -9.98
N LEU A 177 -11.55 -0.74 -10.24
CA LEU A 177 -11.00 0.26 -11.16
C LEU A 177 -10.07 -0.43 -12.17
N PRO A 178 -10.59 -1.41 -12.95
CA PRO A 178 -9.74 -2.27 -13.78
C PRO A 178 -8.94 -1.54 -14.86
N ASP A 179 -9.36 -0.30 -15.18
CA ASP A 179 -8.73 0.57 -16.17
C ASP A 179 -7.53 1.36 -15.58
N ILE A 180 -7.43 1.48 -14.26
CA ILE A 180 -6.24 2.04 -13.59
C ILE A 180 -5.18 0.94 -13.55
N ALA A 181 -4.14 1.10 -14.36
CA ALA A 181 -3.04 0.16 -14.42
C ALA A 181 -2.05 0.40 -13.26
N VAL A 182 -1.76 -0.65 -12.49
CA VAL A 182 -0.78 -0.62 -11.39
C VAL A 182 0.37 -1.56 -11.70
N ASN A 183 1.57 -1.00 -11.86
CA ASN A 183 2.82 -1.73 -11.92
C ASN A 183 3.89 -0.98 -11.10
N THR A 184 5.09 -1.54 -10.96
CA THR A 184 6.18 -0.94 -10.18
C THR A 184 6.45 0.54 -10.55
N TRP A 185 6.39 0.89 -11.84
CA TRP A 185 6.54 2.27 -12.29
C TRP A 185 5.35 3.18 -11.92
N SER A 186 4.11 2.78 -12.22
CA SER A 186 2.95 3.62 -11.91
C SER A 186 2.68 3.71 -10.40
N PHE A 187 3.03 2.67 -9.65
CA PHE A 187 3.02 2.62 -8.20
C PHE A 187 3.97 3.66 -7.61
N SER A 188 5.26 3.60 -7.95
CA SER A 188 6.27 4.54 -7.46
C SER A 188 5.93 5.99 -7.84
N LYS A 189 5.48 6.22 -9.08
CA LYS A 189 4.99 7.54 -9.52
C LYS A 189 3.73 7.99 -8.78
N GLY A 190 2.85 7.08 -8.38
CA GLY A 190 1.69 7.39 -7.56
C GLY A 190 2.08 7.85 -6.16
N ILE A 191 2.99 7.12 -5.49
CA ILE A 191 3.46 7.45 -4.14
C ILE A 191 4.25 8.77 -4.14
N GLN A 192 5.09 9.00 -5.15
CA GLN A 192 5.86 10.24 -5.28
C GLN A 192 4.96 11.50 -5.21
N LYS A 193 3.69 11.41 -5.62
CA LYS A 193 2.75 12.55 -5.61
C LYS A 193 2.33 13.03 -4.22
N PHE A 194 2.59 12.24 -3.17
CA PHE A 194 2.36 12.68 -1.79
C PHE A 194 3.49 13.58 -1.28
N LEU A 195 4.61 13.68 -1.99
CA LEU A 195 5.67 14.64 -1.71
C LEU A 195 5.28 15.99 -2.30
N VAL A 196 5.34 17.02 -1.47
CA VAL A 196 4.93 18.40 -1.80
C VAL A 196 5.98 19.10 -2.65
N THR A 197 7.26 18.80 -2.40
CA THR A 197 8.40 19.39 -3.11
C THR A 197 9.31 18.29 -3.67
N ASP A 198 10.09 18.62 -4.69
CA ASP A 198 11.05 17.69 -5.30
C ASP A 198 12.23 17.35 -4.36
N GLU A 199 12.42 18.12 -3.29
CA GLU A 199 13.47 17.91 -2.29
C GLU A 199 13.03 16.98 -1.16
N GLN A 200 11.72 16.84 -0.94
CA GLN A 200 11.17 15.94 0.07
C GLN A 200 11.39 14.47 -0.30
N ARG A 201 11.49 13.65 0.74
CA ARG A 201 11.68 12.20 0.64
C ARG A 201 10.83 11.53 1.72
N PHE A 202 10.52 10.25 1.53
CA PHE A 202 10.01 9.41 2.59
C PHE A 202 11.16 8.85 3.40
N ASP A 203 11.15 9.11 4.70
CA ASP A 203 12.08 8.52 5.64
C ASP A 203 11.97 6.99 5.64
N LEU A 204 10.75 6.45 5.48
CA LEU A 204 10.50 5.02 5.34
C LEU A 204 9.26 4.72 4.49
N VAL A 205 9.42 3.81 3.52
CA VAL A 205 8.35 3.18 2.75
C VAL A 205 8.20 1.71 3.17
N VAL A 206 7.01 1.32 3.60
CA VAL A 206 6.69 -0.06 3.95
C VAL A 206 5.78 -0.67 2.88
N LEU A 207 6.22 -1.78 2.29
CA LEU A 207 5.46 -2.55 1.32
C LEU A 207 4.99 -3.84 1.97
N SER A 208 3.78 -3.80 2.54
CA SER A 208 3.09 -4.94 3.12
C SER A 208 2.37 -5.74 2.02
N THR A 209 3.18 -6.31 1.14
CA THR A 209 2.77 -7.09 -0.04
C THR A 209 3.69 -8.30 -0.20
N CYS A 210 3.27 -9.27 -1.01
CA CYS A 210 4.16 -10.34 -1.45
C CYS A 210 5.07 -9.83 -2.57
N ASN A 211 6.29 -10.39 -2.66
CA ASN A 211 7.12 -10.34 -3.87
C ASN A 211 7.54 -8.93 -4.36
N ASN A 212 7.56 -7.91 -3.50
CA ASN A 212 7.94 -6.54 -3.88
C ASN A 212 9.26 -6.04 -3.30
N GLY A 213 9.98 -6.86 -2.53
CA GLY A 213 11.40 -6.65 -2.23
C GLY A 213 12.30 -7.02 -3.43
N THR A 214 12.10 -6.37 -4.58
CA THR A 214 12.84 -6.64 -5.82
C THR A 214 13.82 -5.52 -6.16
N PRO A 215 14.91 -5.82 -6.90
CA PRO A 215 15.82 -4.79 -7.42
C PRO A 215 15.10 -3.67 -8.18
N VAL A 216 14.10 -4.03 -9.00
CA VAL A 216 13.32 -3.09 -9.82
C VAL A 216 12.48 -2.15 -8.95
N MET A 217 11.81 -2.67 -7.91
CA MET A 217 11.05 -1.82 -6.97
C MET A 217 11.97 -0.86 -6.21
N ALA A 218 13.12 -1.36 -5.73
CA ALA A 218 14.11 -0.53 -5.03
C ALA A 218 14.64 0.59 -5.93
N GLU A 219 14.98 0.30 -7.20
CA GLU A 219 15.39 1.31 -8.19
C GLU A 219 14.36 2.45 -8.30
N HIS A 220 13.08 2.11 -8.30
CA HIS A 220 12.00 3.07 -8.48
C HIS A 220 11.70 3.92 -7.24
N LEU A 221 11.94 3.41 -6.03
CA LEU A 221 11.68 4.12 -4.76
C LEU A 221 12.88 4.89 -4.22
N MET A 222 14.11 4.39 -4.46
CA MET A 222 15.37 4.98 -3.99
C MET A 222 15.55 6.49 -4.30
N PRO A 223 15.02 7.05 -5.40
CA PRO A 223 15.15 8.49 -5.66
C PRO A 223 14.41 9.37 -4.67
N PHE A 224 13.41 8.87 -3.94
CA PHE A 224 12.56 9.67 -3.06
C PHE A 224 12.22 8.96 -1.73
N SER A 225 12.99 7.95 -1.37
CA SER A 225 12.89 7.27 -0.06
C SER A 225 14.28 6.97 0.49
N ASP A 226 14.41 6.94 1.82
CA ASP A 226 15.67 6.64 2.51
C ASP A 226 15.72 5.20 3.00
N VAL A 227 14.60 4.64 3.44
CA VAL A 227 14.49 3.24 3.89
C VAL A 227 13.29 2.57 3.24
N MET A 228 13.46 1.32 2.83
CA MET A 228 12.35 0.44 2.46
C MET A 228 12.27 -0.76 3.39
N LEU A 229 11.06 -1.15 3.78
CA LEU A 229 10.78 -2.43 4.44
C LEU A 229 9.78 -3.21 3.56
N ALA A 230 10.20 -4.36 3.04
CA ALA A 230 9.38 -5.16 2.14
C ALA A 230 9.65 -6.66 2.31
N SER A 231 8.77 -7.49 1.73
CA SER A 231 9.02 -8.92 1.56
C SER A 231 9.51 -9.21 0.13
N PRO A 232 10.71 -9.78 -0.07
CA PRO A 232 11.18 -10.21 -1.38
C PRO A 232 10.47 -11.46 -1.91
N GLN A 233 9.77 -12.19 -1.03
CA GLN A 233 9.05 -13.42 -1.36
C GLN A 233 7.59 -13.32 -0.90
N ASN A 234 6.89 -14.44 -0.92
CA ASN A 234 5.54 -14.55 -0.42
C ASN A 234 5.48 -14.19 1.08
N LEU A 235 4.85 -13.06 1.39
CA LEU A 235 4.38 -12.72 2.73
C LEU A 235 3.00 -13.37 2.97
N HIS A 236 2.84 -14.62 2.52
CA HIS A 236 1.54 -15.26 2.42
C HIS A 236 0.81 -15.15 3.75
N LEU A 237 -0.43 -14.65 3.68
CA LEU A 237 -1.40 -14.63 4.77
C LEU A 237 -1.10 -13.65 5.91
N SER A 238 -0.19 -12.70 5.71
CA SER A 238 0.12 -11.72 6.77
C SER A 238 0.54 -10.37 6.23
N HIS A 239 0.37 -9.36 7.07
CA HIS A 239 0.89 -8.02 6.82
C HIS A 239 2.11 -7.75 7.70
N ILE A 240 2.89 -6.76 7.31
CA ILE A 240 3.90 -6.12 8.15
C ILE A 240 3.18 -5.33 9.25
N ASP A 241 3.57 -5.56 10.49
CA ASP A 241 2.98 -4.92 11.67
C ASP A 241 3.38 -3.44 11.72
N SER A 242 2.41 -2.56 12.01
CA SER A 242 2.65 -1.13 12.19
C SER A 242 2.51 -0.64 13.62
N ASP A 243 2.36 -1.55 14.59
CA ASP A 243 2.19 -1.18 16.00
C ASP A 243 3.38 -0.36 16.52
N LEU A 244 4.60 -0.62 16.00
CA LEU A 244 5.80 0.10 16.43
C LEU A 244 5.91 1.52 15.90
N LEU A 245 4.95 2.03 15.11
CA LEU A 245 4.88 3.46 14.84
C LEU A 245 4.65 4.29 16.12
N GLY A 246 4.13 3.68 17.20
CA GLY A 246 4.09 4.32 18.52
C GLY A 246 5.48 4.65 19.11
N LEU A 247 6.57 4.14 18.52
CA LEU A 247 7.93 4.57 18.85
C LEU A 247 8.20 6.01 18.44
N LEU A 248 7.50 6.57 17.45
CA LEU A 248 7.63 7.98 17.08
C LEU A 248 7.20 8.92 18.22
N GLU A 249 6.20 8.50 18.99
CA GLU A 249 5.69 9.25 20.15
C GLU A 249 6.58 9.07 21.39
N SER A 250 7.04 7.85 21.64
CA SER A 250 7.84 7.52 22.83
C SER A 250 9.34 7.77 22.67
N ASN A 251 9.82 7.92 21.44
CA ASN A 251 11.20 8.21 21.09
C ASN A 251 11.27 9.13 19.84
N PRO A 252 11.02 10.45 19.97
CA PRO A 252 11.00 11.40 18.85
C PRO A 252 12.30 11.52 18.04
N GLY A 253 13.40 10.91 18.51
CA GLY A 253 14.69 10.86 17.82
C GLY A 253 14.99 9.52 17.16
N ILE A 254 14.04 8.57 17.12
CA ILE A 254 14.24 7.28 16.48
C ILE A 254 14.52 7.48 14.97
N SER A 255 15.60 6.88 14.47
CA SER A 255 15.86 6.92 13.04
C SER A 255 14.91 6.01 12.28
N SER A 256 14.64 6.32 11.01
CA SER A 256 13.76 5.50 10.17
C SER A 256 14.27 4.07 10.00
N ILE A 257 15.59 3.87 9.94
CA ILE A 257 16.19 2.53 9.88
C ILE A 257 15.97 1.74 11.18
N GLN A 258 16.08 2.39 12.35
CA GLN A 258 15.79 1.75 13.65
C GLN A 258 14.31 1.39 13.77
N LEU A 259 13.43 2.28 13.33
CA LEU A 259 11.99 2.02 13.28
C LEU A 259 11.68 0.82 12.37
N ALA A 260 12.23 0.80 11.15
CA ALA A 260 12.05 -0.28 10.20
C ALA A 260 12.55 -1.63 10.75
N HIS A 261 13.73 -1.65 11.38
CA HIS A 261 14.26 -2.85 12.05
C HIS A 261 13.34 -3.35 13.16
N SER A 262 12.79 -2.43 13.95
CA SER A 262 11.90 -2.78 15.04
C SER A 262 10.59 -3.36 14.50
N MET A 263 10.02 -2.76 13.45
CA MET A 263 8.82 -3.27 12.77
C MET A 263 9.06 -4.66 12.17
N ALA A 264 10.22 -4.86 11.52
CA ALA A 264 10.61 -6.14 10.94
C ALA A 264 10.80 -7.22 12.01
N ASP A 265 11.45 -6.92 13.14
CA ASP A 265 11.61 -7.84 14.27
C ASP A 265 10.27 -8.23 14.91
N GLN A 266 9.37 -7.26 15.16
CA GLN A 266 8.02 -7.55 15.66
C GLN A 266 7.26 -8.47 14.70
N THR A 267 7.23 -8.09 13.41
CA THR A 267 6.54 -8.86 12.36
C THR A 267 7.13 -10.26 12.28
N TYR A 268 8.45 -10.39 12.20
CA TYR A 268 9.13 -11.69 12.11
C TYR A 268 8.79 -12.59 13.30
N ARG A 269 8.85 -12.09 14.53
CA ARG A 269 8.53 -12.89 15.73
C ARG A 269 7.09 -13.37 15.72
N ARG A 270 6.15 -12.50 15.34
CA ARG A 270 4.74 -12.89 15.21
C ARG A 270 4.59 -14.00 14.18
N LEU A 271 5.10 -13.79 12.98
CA LEU A 271 5.03 -14.75 11.88
C LEU A 271 5.73 -16.06 12.19
N ASP A 272 6.91 -16.03 12.80
CA ASP A 272 7.64 -17.24 13.17
C ASP A 272 6.82 -18.10 14.12
N SER A 273 6.08 -17.46 15.03
CA SER A 273 5.18 -18.17 15.94
C SER A 273 3.92 -18.68 15.24
N GLU A 274 3.42 -17.97 14.22
CA GLU A 274 2.10 -18.14 13.56
C GLU A 274 2.11 -18.99 12.31
N THR A 275 3.25 -19.12 11.64
CA THR A 275 3.31 -19.73 10.32
C THR A 275 4.36 -20.82 10.22
N GLU A 276 4.05 -21.82 9.40
CA GLU A 276 4.92 -22.94 9.06
C GLU A 276 5.60 -22.75 7.69
N THR A 277 5.21 -21.70 6.97
CA THR A 277 5.71 -21.32 5.65
C THR A 277 6.95 -20.45 5.76
N THR A 278 7.58 -20.19 4.60
CA THR A 278 8.71 -19.27 4.52
C THR A 278 8.31 -17.87 5.02
N ILE A 279 9.22 -17.23 5.74
CA ILE A 279 9.13 -15.82 6.12
C ILE A 279 10.38 -15.15 5.58
N THR A 280 10.20 -14.09 4.81
CA THR A 280 11.31 -13.25 4.37
C THR A 280 10.90 -11.79 4.50
N LEU A 281 11.60 -11.05 5.35
CA LEU A 281 11.48 -9.60 5.46
C LEU A 281 12.86 -9.00 5.27
N THR A 282 12.94 -7.90 4.53
CA THR A 282 14.18 -7.19 4.30
C THR A 282 13.96 -5.72 4.56
N VAL A 283 14.88 -5.13 5.33
CA VAL A 283 15.03 -3.69 5.42
C VAL A 283 16.18 -3.28 4.52
N TYR A 284 15.94 -2.30 3.66
CA TYR A 284 16.87 -1.76 2.68
C TYR A 284 17.22 -0.33 3.08
N ASP A 285 18.49 -0.10 3.40
CA ASP A 285 19.05 1.23 3.61
C ASP A 285 19.46 1.82 2.25
N PHE A 286 18.65 2.73 1.72
CA PHE A 286 18.92 3.33 0.42
C PHE A 286 20.05 4.36 0.42
N GLU A 287 20.58 4.77 1.57
CA GLU A 287 21.83 5.52 1.59
C GLU A 287 22.98 4.64 1.11
N ILE A 288 23.06 3.42 1.64
CA ILE A 288 24.10 2.43 1.33
C ILE A 288 23.85 1.79 -0.04
N VAL A 289 22.63 1.27 -0.29
CA VAL A 289 22.30 0.55 -1.53
C VAL A 289 22.50 1.43 -2.78
N ARG A 290 22.35 2.75 -2.66
CA ARG A 290 22.50 3.70 -3.77
C ARG A 290 23.91 3.73 -4.36
N GLU A 291 24.93 3.42 -3.57
CA GLU A 291 26.32 3.33 -4.04
C GLU A 291 26.49 2.21 -5.09
N ARG A 292 25.63 1.18 -5.02
CA ARG A 292 25.64 0.00 -5.92
C ARG A 292 24.50 -0.01 -6.93
N LYS A 293 23.73 1.09 -7.04
CA LYS A 293 22.51 1.11 -7.88
C LYS A 293 22.76 0.70 -9.33
N ASN A 294 23.90 1.08 -9.91
CA ASN A 294 24.22 0.77 -11.30
C ASN A 294 24.49 -0.73 -11.49
N ASP A 295 25.14 -1.37 -10.51
CA ASP A 295 25.42 -2.81 -10.53
C ASP A 295 24.12 -3.60 -10.33
N LEU A 296 23.27 -3.14 -9.40
CA LEU A 296 21.95 -3.73 -9.16
C LEU A 296 21.05 -3.64 -10.40
N GLN A 297 21.07 -2.49 -11.09
CA GLN A 297 20.37 -2.28 -12.36
C GLN A 297 20.93 -3.17 -13.48
N ALA A 298 22.26 -3.29 -13.58
CA ALA A 298 22.89 -4.15 -14.58
C ALA A 298 22.52 -5.61 -14.35
N PHE A 299 22.53 -6.07 -13.11
CA PHE A 299 22.07 -7.40 -12.71
C PHE A 299 20.60 -7.63 -13.10
N ALA A 300 19.70 -6.72 -12.72
CA ALA A 300 18.27 -6.83 -13.02
C ALA A 300 18.03 -6.94 -14.54
N ARG A 301 18.62 -6.05 -15.34
CA ARG A 301 18.49 -6.07 -16.81
C ARG A 301 19.08 -7.33 -17.43
N GLN A 302 20.22 -7.80 -16.93
CA GLN A 302 20.82 -9.03 -17.41
C GLN A 302 19.89 -10.21 -17.14
N TYR A 303 19.31 -10.29 -15.95
CA TYR A 303 18.34 -11.33 -15.60
C TYR A 303 17.10 -11.31 -16.47
N ASP A 304 16.51 -10.13 -16.71
CA ASP A 304 15.40 -9.97 -17.64
C ASP A 304 15.76 -10.45 -19.06
N SER A 305 16.99 -10.17 -19.51
CA SER A 305 17.46 -10.52 -20.85
C SER A 305 17.68 -12.02 -21.07
N LEU A 306 17.84 -12.80 -20.00
CA LEU A 306 18.08 -14.24 -20.13
C LEU A 306 16.84 -15.02 -20.57
N GLY A 307 15.66 -14.39 -20.61
CA GLY A 307 14.44 -14.96 -21.20
C GLY A 307 14.07 -16.33 -20.64
N SER A 308 14.58 -16.69 -19.45
CA SER A 308 14.37 -18.02 -18.90
C SER A 308 12.94 -18.10 -18.40
N MET A 309 12.08 -18.66 -19.25
CA MET A 309 10.74 -19.09 -18.88
C MET A 309 10.85 -20.01 -17.66
N GLN A 310 10.45 -19.52 -16.49
CA GLN A 310 10.00 -20.41 -15.44
C GLN A 310 8.48 -20.31 -15.36
N TYR A 311 7.84 -21.48 -15.35
CA TYR A 311 6.40 -21.64 -15.26
C TYR A 311 5.84 -21.35 -13.86
N PHE A 312 6.63 -20.75 -12.98
CA PHE A 312 6.25 -20.44 -11.61
C PHE A 312 6.17 -18.91 -11.46
N SER A 313 5.02 -18.45 -10.97
CA SER A 313 4.67 -17.04 -10.75
C SER A 313 5.40 -16.40 -9.58
N ASP A 314 6.08 -17.20 -8.76
CA ASP A 314 6.61 -16.77 -7.47
C ASP A 314 8.07 -16.34 -7.62
N ASN A 315 8.46 -15.29 -6.91
CA ASN A 315 9.85 -14.84 -6.87
C ASN A 315 10.78 -15.97 -6.41
N ILE A 316 11.86 -16.19 -7.15
CA ILE A 316 12.98 -16.98 -6.62
C ILE A 316 13.90 -16.08 -5.80
N ASP A 317 14.60 -16.66 -4.83
CA ASP A 317 15.69 -15.98 -4.15
C ASP A 317 16.79 -15.66 -5.18
N CYS A 318 17.17 -14.39 -5.32
CA CYS A 318 18.20 -13.98 -6.28
C CYS A 318 19.54 -14.71 -6.08
N LYS A 319 19.82 -15.22 -4.87
CA LYS A 319 20.99 -16.07 -4.61
C LYS A 319 21.05 -17.34 -5.44
N GLN A 320 19.92 -17.77 -6.01
CA GLN A 320 19.83 -18.94 -6.89
C GLN A 320 20.21 -18.61 -8.35
N VAL A 321 20.43 -17.34 -8.68
CA VAL A 321 20.88 -16.88 -10.00
C VAL A 321 22.40 -16.95 -10.08
N VAL A 322 22.93 -17.56 -11.16
CA VAL A 322 24.34 -17.97 -11.30
C VAL A 322 25.36 -16.82 -11.14
N TYR A 323 24.96 -15.58 -11.41
CA TYR A 323 25.82 -14.39 -11.37
C TYR A 323 25.35 -13.35 -10.34
N PHE A 324 24.53 -13.76 -9.37
CA PHE A 324 24.21 -12.91 -8.24
C PHE A 324 25.39 -12.85 -7.26
N ASP A 325 25.81 -11.64 -6.92
CA ASP A 325 26.88 -11.39 -5.96
C ASP A 325 26.29 -11.05 -4.59
N ASP A 326 26.24 -12.03 -3.70
CA ASP A 326 25.67 -11.92 -2.35
C ASP A 326 26.44 -10.93 -1.47
N GLU A 327 27.75 -10.81 -1.67
CA GLU A 327 28.58 -9.88 -0.90
C GLU A 327 28.26 -8.45 -1.34
N THR A 328 28.29 -8.19 -2.64
CA THR A 328 28.00 -6.84 -3.19
C THR A 328 26.56 -6.41 -2.97
N PHE A 329 25.57 -7.30 -3.19
CA PHE A 329 24.15 -6.95 -3.11
C PHE A 329 23.53 -7.14 -1.72
N GLY A 330 24.30 -7.65 -0.75
CA GLY A 330 23.92 -7.72 0.66
C GLY A 330 24.26 -6.44 1.46
N GLU A 331 25.11 -5.55 0.93
CA GLU A 331 25.46 -4.28 1.59
C GLU A 331 24.21 -3.37 1.75
N GLY A 332 23.96 -2.91 2.97
CA GLY A 332 22.80 -2.06 3.28
C GLY A 332 21.48 -2.82 3.48
N LEU A 333 21.52 -4.15 3.55
CA LEU A 333 20.34 -4.99 3.80
C LEU A 333 20.40 -5.61 5.20
N THR A 334 19.26 -5.61 5.89
CA THR A 334 19.04 -6.47 7.07
C THR A 334 17.90 -7.42 6.77
N ILE A 335 18.14 -8.72 6.96
CA ILE A 335 17.25 -9.79 6.49
C ILE A 335 16.77 -10.62 7.68
N TRP A 336 15.45 -10.79 7.79
CA TRP A 336 14.81 -11.75 8.67
C TRP A 336 14.28 -12.89 7.82
N PHE A 337 14.81 -14.08 8.03
CA PHE A 337 14.50 -15.23 7.21
C PHE A 337 14.25 -16.49 8.04
N LYS A 338 13.17 -17.18 7.71
CA LYS A 338 12.85 -18.52 8.18
C LYS A 338 12.42 -19.35 6.98
N PRO A 339 13.06 -20.50 6.69
CA PRO A 339 12.55 -21.41 5.66
C PRO A 339 11.23 -22.05 6.07
N ALA A 340 10.42 -22.46 5.09
CA ALA A 340 9.28 -23.33 5.36
C ALA A 340 9.73 -24.63 6.06
N ARG A 341 8.92 -25.16 6.98
CA ARG A 341 9.25 -26.41 7.68
C ARG A 341 9.21 -27.67 6.79
N PHE A 342 8.77 -27.52 5.54
CA PHE A 342 8.56 -28.61 4.60
C PHE A 342 9.03 -28.22 3.19
N GLY A 343 9.18 -29.23 2.32
CA GLY A 343 9.59 -29.04 0.93
C GLY A 343 11.10 -28.88 0.75
N ARG A 344 11.50 -28.65 -0.51
CA ARG A 344 12.93 -28.65 -0.92
C ARG A 344 13.75 -27.53 -0.27
N GLN A 345 13.12 -26.40 0.03
CA GLN A 345 13.79 -25.25 0.64
C GLN A 345 13.81 -25.28 2.18
N SER A 346 13.31 -26.34 2.82
CA SER A 346 13.30 -26.45 4.29
C SER A 346 14.68 -26.48 4.95
N LEU A 347 15.73 -26.74 4.17
CA LEU A 347 17.11 -26.79 4.65
C LEU A 347 17.90 -25.50 4.37
N THR A 348 17.31 -24.51 3.70
CA THR A 348 17.98 -23.23 3.44
C THR A 348 17.89 -22.34 4.67
N ASN A 349 19.01 -21.84 5.18
CA ASN A 349 19.03 -20.95 6.36
C ASN A 349 19.39 -19.50 6.02
N THR A 350 19.45 -19.16 4.74
CA THR A 350 19.84 -17.84 4.24
C THR A 350 18.95 -17.45 3.06
N HIS A 351 18.80 -16.15 2.85
CA HIS A 351 18.15 -15.54 1.68
C HIS A 351 18.99 -14.34 1.24
N SER A 352 19.00 -13.96 -0.04
CA SER A 352 19.72 -12.76 -0.53
C SER A 352 19.12 -11.41 -0.07
N GLY A 353 17.98 -11.44 0.60
CA GLY A 353 17.12 -10.26 0.77
C GLY A 353 16.44 -9.73 -0.51
N TRP A 354 16.69 -10.31 -1.69
CA TRP A 354 16.12 -9.88 -2.98
C TRP A 354 15.28 -10.97 -3.65
N GLY A 355 14.14 -10.56 -4.20
CA GLY A 355 13.29 -11.40 -5.05
C GLY A 355 13.58 -11.19 -6.53
N CYS A 356 13.81 -12.27 -7.26
CA CYS A 356 14.05 -12.26 -8.70
C CYS A 356 12.88 -12.90 -9.44
N LYS A 357 12.21 -12.14 -10.32
CA LYS A 357 11.08 -12.64 -11.12
C LYS A 357 11.54 -13.24 -12.44
N PRO A 358 11.34 -14.55 -12.68
CA PRO A 358 11.64 -15.12 -13.99
C PRO A 358 10.79 -14.43 -15.07
N HIS A 359 11.38 -14.13 -16.22
CA HIS A 359 10.66 -13.50 -17.32
C HIS A 359 9.57 -14.46 -17.85
N THR A 360 8.30 -14.07 -17.73
CA THR A 360 7.19 -14.75 -18.41
C THR A 360 6.94 -14.07 -19.75
N GLU A 361 7.16 -14.75 -20.88
CA GLU A 361 6.60 -14.27 -22.15
C GLU A 361 5.08 -14.21 -22.04
N ASP A 362 4.50 -13.11 -22.53
CA ASP A 362 3.06 -12.85 -22.52
C ASP A 362 2.28 -14.07 -23.01
N ALA A 363 1.43 -14.63 -22.15
CA ALA A 363 0.42 -15.63 -22.49
C ALA A 363 -0.74 -15.01 -23.33
N HIS A 364 -0.42 -14.18 -24.32
CA HIS A 364 -1.35 -13.54 -25.25
C HIS A 364 -1.35 -14.18 -26.65
N SER A 365 -0.93 -15.44 -26.75
CA SER A 365 -0.99 -16.26 -27.98
C SER A 365 -1.90 -17.49 -27.85
N LEU A 366 -3.06 -17.35 -27.18
CA LEU A 366 -4.20 -18.28 -27.31
C LEU A 366 -5.53 -17.56 -27.53
#